data_AF-M1B9J6-F1
#
_entry.id   AF-M1B9J6-F1
#
_cell.length_a   1.000
_cell.length_b   1.000
_cell.length_c   1.000
_cell.angle_alpha   90.00
_cell.angle_beta   90.00
_cell.angle_gamma   90.00
#
_symmetry.space_group_name_H-M   'P 1'
#
loop_
_entity.id
_entity.type
_entity.pdbx_description
1 polymer ?
#
loop_
_entity_poly.entity_id
_entity_poly.type
_entity_poly.pdbx_seq_one_letter_code
_entity_poly.pdbx_strand_id
1 'polypeptide(L)'
;MYLTGSNGIFTGFSTEFVSRAWDVEESVAKTLVSSQTAKGIVKLDAGFQMPEPKQANRDGMVLNCEEAPLDVDIKGGGKVVVLNTKNLPLVGEVGLGADLVRLDGSAMCSPGFSCDSALQVTYIVRGSGRVQVVGPDGKRVLEAHLKAGNLFIVPRFCVVSKIGDPDGMDWFSIITTPNPIFTHLAGKTSTWKALSPQVLQAAFKVSPDVEKLFSSKRTAEEIFFPPPN
;
A
#
# COMPACT_ATOMS: atom_id res chain seq x y z
N MET A 1 -9.95 14.23 -13.12
CA MET A 1 -10.98 15.12 -13.71
C MET A 1 -11.12 16.30 -12.76
N TYR A 2 -10.98 17.55 -13.24
CA TYR A 2 -11.16 18.74 -12.40
C TYR A 2 -12.58 19.28 -12.59
N LEU A 3 -13.27 19.61 -11.51
CA LEU A 3 -14.64 20.15 -11.58
C LEU A 3 -14.66 21.66 -11.79
N THR A 4 -13.65 22.39 -11.26
CA THR A 4 -13.53 23.85 -11.34
C THR A 4 -12.07 24.26 -11.63
N GLY A 5 -11.83 25.57 -11.78
CA GLY A 5 -10.52 26.13 -12.13
C GLY A 5 -10.31 26.22 -13.65
N SER A 6 -9.11 26.66 -14.06
CA SER A 6 -8.83 26.91 -15.49
C SER A 6 -8.82 25.65 -16.37
N ASN A 7 -8.75 24.46 -15.77
CA ASN A 7 -8.90 23.16 -16.45
C ASN A 7 -10.18 22.43 -16.01
N GLY A 8 -11.17 23.14 -15.47
CA GLY A 8 -12.44 22.55 -15.01
C GLY A 8 -13.23 21.97 -16.18
N ILE A 9 -13.87 20.82 -15.99
CA ILE A 9 -14.56 20.10 -17.08
C ILE A 9 -15.62 20.96 -17.80
N PHE A 10 -16.26 21.87 -17.05
CA PHE A 10 -17.28 22.77 -17.59
C PHE A 10 -16.73 23.90 -18.48
N THR A 11 -15.41 24.13 -18.50
CA THR A 11 -14.81 25.06 -19.47
C THR A 11 -14.77 24.48 -20.89
N GLY A 12 -14.97 23.16 -21.05
CA GLY A 12 -15.01 22.49 -22.34
C GLY A 12 -16.40 22.48 -23.00
N PHE A 13 -17.47 22.78 -22.25
CA PHE A 13 -18.82 22.89 -22.77
C PHE A 13 -19.13 24.31 -23.24
N SER A 14 -20.07 24.47 -24.17
CA SER A 14 -20.58 25.80 -24.52
C SER A 14 -21.34 26.41 -23.35
N THR A 15 -21.40 27.75 -23.29
CA THR A 15 -22.11 28.45 -22.22
C THR A 15 -23.59 28.05 -22.16
N GLU A 16 -24.24 27.80 -23.30
CA GLU A 16 -25.61 27.28 -23.39
C GLU A 16 -25.78 25.91 -22.69
N PHE A 17 -24.83 24.99 -22.85
CA PHE A 17 -24.91 23.68 -22.20
C PHE A 17 -24.74 23.80 -20.69
N VAL A 18 -23.81 24.65 -20.24
CA VAL A 18 -23.58 24.90 -18.81
C VAL A 18 -24.79 25.60 -18.19
N SER A 19 -25.33 26.63 -18.85
CA SER A 19 -26.48 27.40 -18.37
C SER A 19 -27.71 26.53 -18.19
N ARG A 20 -28.05 25.70 -19.19
CA ARG A 20 -29.17 24.74 -19.10
C ARG A 20 -28.92 23.64 -18.07
N ALA A 21 -27.69 23.14 -17.94
CA ALA A 21 -27.38 22.07 -16.99
C ALA A 21 -27.49 22.50 -15.52
N TRP A 22 -27.18 23.77 -15.23
CA TRP A 22 -27.24 24.34 -13.88
C TRP A 22 -28.47 25.20 -13.62
N ASP A 23 -29.33 25.39 -14.62
CA ASP A 23 -30.52 26.25 -14.57
C ASP A 23 -30.20 27.69 -14.13
N VAL A 24 -29.21 28.29 -14.80
CA VAL A 24 -28.77 29.67 -14.54
C VAL A 24 -28.64 30.45 -15.84
N GLU A 25 -28.70 31.78 -15.77
CA GLU A 25 -28.42 32.66 -16.92
C GLU A 25 -27.03 32.42 -17.51
N GLU A 26 -26.88 32.57 -18.84
CA GLU A 26 -25.59 32.35 -19.52
C GLU A 26 -24.46 33.24 -19.00
N SER A 27 -24.77 34.46 -18.57
CA SER A 27 -23.79 35.38 -17.96
C SER A 27 -23.26 34.84 -16.62
N VAL A 28 -24.13 34.24 -15.81
CA VAL A 28 -23.77 33.59 -14.53
C VAL A 28 -22.95 32.33 -14.81
N ALA A 29 -23.40 31.48 -15.74
CA ALA A 29 -22.67 30.29 -16.16
C ALA A 29 -21.24 30.64 -16.62
N LYS A 30 -21.10 31.65 -17.49
CA LYS A 30 -19.80 32.15 -17.97
C LYS A 30 -18.91 32.60 -16.82
N THR A 31 -19.47 33.32 -15.84
CA THR A 31 -18.72 33.80 -14.67
C THR A 31 -18.25 32.62 -13.81
N LEU A 32 -19.11 31.65 -13.51
CA LEU A 32 -18.78 30.48 -12.69
C LEU A 32 -17.64 29.65 -13.28
N VAL A 33 -17.65 29.42 -14.61
CA VAL A 33 -16.62 28.60 -15.26
C VAL A 33 -15.30 29.34 -15.50
N SER A 34 -15.29 30.68 -15.49
CA SER A 34 -14.10 31.46 -15.87
C SER A 34 -13.42 32.24 -14.73
N SER A 35 -14.09 32.44 -13.59
CA SER A 35 -13.57 33.31 -12.52
C SER A 35 -12.35 32.75 -11.79
N GLN A 36 -12.27 31.43 -11.60
CA GLN A 36 -11.13 30.79 -10.94
C GLN A 36 -10.07 30.38 -11.96
N THR A 37 -8.94 31.09 -11.99
CA THR A 37 -7.87 30.87 -12.98
C THR A 37 -6.77 29.92 -12.49
N ALA A 38 -6.70 29.63 -11.19
CA ALA A 38 -5.72 28.71 -10.62
C ALA A 38 -5.93 27.25 -11.10
N LYS A 39 -4.87 26.45 -10.97
CA LYS A 39 -4.82 25.03 -11.35
C LYS A 39 -4.50 24.18 -10.13
N GLY A 40 -5.33 23.18 -9.85
CA GLY A 40 -5.11 22.24 -8.75
C GLY A 40 -5.40 22.85 -7.38
N ILE A 41 -4.40 23.51 -6.78
CA ILE A 41 -4.50 24.08 -5.43
C ILE A 41 -4.74 25.59 -5.52
N VAL A 42 -5.78 26.07 -4.82
CA VAL A 42 -6.15 27.49 -4.76
C VAL A 42 -5.75 28.04 -3.39
N LYS A 43 -4.99 29.15 -3.38
CA LYS A 43 -4.74 29.90 -2.14
C LYS A 43 -5.92 30.83 -1.88
N LEU A 44 -6.49 30.73 -0.69
CA LEU A 44 -7.55 31.62 -0.23
C LEU A 44 -6.96 32.80 0.56
N ASP A 45 -7.69 33.90 0.59
CA ASP A 45 -7.34 35.05 1.42
C ASP A 45 -7.50 34.71 2.90
N ALA A 46 -6.66 35.31 3.76
CA ALA A 46 -6.59 34.98 5.18
C ALA A 46 -7.92 35.17 5.94
N GLY A 47 -8.82 36.03 5.44
CA GLY A 47 -10.14 36.27 6.03
C GLY A 47 -11.25 35.37 5.50
N PHE A 48 -10.99 34.54 4.49
CA PHE A 48 -12.01 33.69 3.87
C PHE A 48 -12.49 32.61 4.87
N GLN A 49 -13.79 32.58 5.13
CA GLN A 49 -14.38 31.65 6.09
C GLN A 49 -14.67 30.31 5.41
N MET A 50 -13.95 29.27 5.82
CA MET A 50 -14.24 27.88 5.44
C MET A 50 -15.15 27.23 6.49
N PRO A 51 -16.02 26.28 6.10
CA PRO A 51 -16.82 25.53 7.07
C PRO A 51 -15.90 24.72 8.01
N GLU A 52 -16.26 24.68 9.29
CA GLU A 52 -15.54 23.88 10.29
C GLU A 52 -15.71 22.37 10.04
N PRO A 53 -14.64 21.57 10.19
CA PRO A 53 -14.71 20.12 10.07
C PRO A 53 -15.66 19.51 11.11
N LYS A 54 -16.54 18.60 10.66
CA LYS A 54 -17.42 17.81 11.54
C LYS A 54 -16.91 16.39 11.67
N GLN A 55 -16.78 15.89 12.89
CA GLN A 55 -16.29 14.53 13.14
C GLN A 55 -17.17 13.47 12.46
N ALA A 56 -18.50 13.64 12.48
CA ALA A 56 -19.44 12.73 11.83
C ALA A 56 -19.21 12.55 10.31
N ASN A 57 -18.56 13.51 9.64
CA ASN A 57 -18.23 13.38 8.22
C ASN A 57 -17.03 12.45 7.97
N ARG A 58 -16.26 12.11 9.01
CA ARG A 58 -15.11 11.20 8.93
C ARG A 58 -15.52 9.74 9.12
N ASP A 59 -16.65 9.51 9.77
CA ASP A 59 -17.12 8.18 10.11
C ASP A 59 -17.37 7.37 8.82
N GLY A 60 -16.66 6.24 8.69
CA GLY A 60 -16.70 5.40 7.48
C GLY A 60 -15.96 5.96 6.26
N MET A 61 -15.34 7.13 6.36
CA MET A 61 -14.60 7.79 5.27
C MET A 61 -13.09 7.80 5.48
N VAL A 62 -12.62 7.82 6.73
CA VAL A 62 -11.20 7.95 7.07
C VAL A 62 -10.81 6.90 8.11
N LEU A 63 -9.65 6.26 7.91
CA LEU A 63 -8.98 5.41 8.89
C LEU A 63 -7.55 5.92 9.11
N ASN A 64 -7.19 6.20 10.36
CA ASN A 64 -5.81 6.49 10.72
C ASN A 64 -5.04 5.19 10.94
N CYS A 65 -4.21 4.79 9.97
CA CYS A 65 -3.42 3.56 10.06
C CYS A 65 -2.28 3.63 11.10
N GLU A 66 -1.90 4.82 11.57
CA GLU A 66 -0.89 4.94 12.62
C GLU A 66 -1.45 4.60 14.02
N GLU A 67 -2.76 4.78 14.20
CA GLU A 67 -3.50 4.60 15.45
C GLU A 67 -4.39 3.35 15.45
N ALA A 68 -4.68 2.78 14.28
CA ALA A 68 -5.51 1.58 14.15
C ALA A 68 -4.89 0.36 14.86
N PRO A 69 -5.72 -0.61 15.30
CA PRO A 69 -5.22 -1.87 15.83
C PRO A 69 -4.27 -2.56 14.85
N LEU A 70 -3.13 -3.04 15.36
CA LEU A 70 -2.13 -3.75 14.55
C LEU A 70 -2.62 -5.15 14.21
N ASP A 71 -2.51 -5.54 12.95
CA ASP A 71 -2.75 -6.93 12.52
C ASP A 71 -1.58 -7.83 12.93
N VAL A 72 -0.36 -7.28 12.95
CA VAL A 72 0.87 -7.97 13.35
C VAL A 72 1.79 -6.99 14.07
N ASP A 73 2.38 -7.44 15.18
CA ASP A 73 3.41 -6.71 15.92
C ASP A 73 4.50 -7.70 16.40
N ILE A 74 5.65 -7.68 15.73
CA ILE A 74 6.81 -8.53 16.06
C ILE A 74 7.91 -7.63 16.60
N LYS A 75 8.21 -7.78 17.89
CA LYS A 75 9.25 -7.02 18.59
C LYS A 75 10.60 -7.13 17.88
N GLY A 76 11.17 -5.98 17.49
CA GLY A 76 12.47 -5.91 16.80
C GLY A 76 12.42 -6.32 15.33
N GLY A 77 11.24 -6.68 14.81
CA GLY A 77 11.01 -7.04 13.42
C GLY A 77 10.21 -5.96 12.71
N GLY A 78 9.02 -5.65 13.20
CA GLY A 78 8.15 -4.66 12.62
C GLY A 78 6.67 -4.91 12.91
N LYS A 79 5.83 -4.04 12.36
CA LYS A 79 4.38 -4.05 12.56
C LYS A 79 3.63 -3.62 11.31
N VAL A 80 2.39 -4.07 11.19
CA VAL A 80 1.52 -3.76 10.05
C VAL A 80 0.08 -3.50 10.48
N VAL A 81 -0.55 -2.56 9.78
CA VAL A 81 -2.00 -2.41 9.70
C VAL A 81 -2.41 -2.68 8.26
N VAL A 82 -3.38 -3.56 8.06
CA VAL A 82 -4.00 -3.85 6.76
C VAL A 82 -5.35 -3.16 6.72
N LEU A 83 -5.49 -2.21 5.80
CA LEU A 83 -6.74 -1.53 5.52
C LEU A 83 -7.59 -2.41 4.60
N ASN A 84 -8.78 -2.77 5.07
CA ASN A 84 -9.71 -3.67 4.40
C ASN A 84 -11.18 -3.33 4.73
N THR A 85 -12.13 -4.10 4.21
CA THR A 85 -13.56 -3.80 4.37
C THR A 85 -14.07 -3.91 5.82
N LYS A 86 -13.31 -4.51 6.74
CA LYS A 86 -13.69 -4.61 8.16
C LYS A 86 -13.41 -3.32 8.93
N ASN A 87 -12.33 -2.61 8.61
CA ASN A 87 -11.94 -1.39 9.31
C ASN A 87 -12.29 -0.10 8.53
N LEU A 88 -12.50 -0.19 7.21
CA LEU A 88 -13.04 0.90 6.41
C LEU A 88 -13.95 0.36 5.28
N PRO A 89 -15.25 0.12 5.53
CA PRO A 89 -16.16 -0.53 4.56
C PRO A 89 -16.19 0.10 3.17
N LEU A 90 -16.00 1.43 3.07
CA LEU A 90 -15.93 2.19 1.83
C LEU A 90 -14.97 1.57 0.81
N VAL A 91 -13.90 0.95 1.26
CA VAL A 91 -12.90 0.37 0.36
C VAL A 91 -13.42 -0.82 -0.44
N GLY A 92 -14.50 -1.46 0.01
CA GLY A 92 -15.24 -2.45 -0.76
C GLY A 92 -15.86 -1.86 -2.02
N GLU A 93 -16.33 -0.62 -1.96
CA GLU A 93 -16.89 0.10 -3.11
C GLU A 93 -15.79 0.62 -4.05
N VAL A 94 -14.68 1.08 -3.47
CA VAL A 94 -13.50 1.55 -4.23
C VAL A 94 -12.78 0.39 -4.93
N GLY A 95 -12.85 -0.82 -4.36
CA GLY A 95 -12.18 -2.02 -4.89
C GLY A 95 -10.67 -2.05 -4.63
N LEU A 96 -10.17 -1.25 -3.69
CA LEU A 96 -8.75 -1.14 -3.34
C LEU A 96 -8.56 -1.37 -1.85
N GLY A 97 -7.48 -2.00 -1.44
CA GLY A 97 -7.07 -2.16 -0.05
C GLY A 97 -5.73 -1.48 0.17
N ALA A 98 -5.22 -1.50 1.40
CA ALA A 98 -3.90 -0.95 1.67
C ALA A 98 -3.19 -1.64 2.83
N ASP A 99 -1.90 -1.39 2.94
CA ASP A 99 -1.14 -1.67 4.17
C ASP A 99 -0.28 -0.46 4.56
N LEU A 100 -0.12 -0.27 5.87
CA LEU A 100 0.95 0.52 6.45
C LEU A 100 1.88 -0.42 7.21
N VAL A 101 3.09 -0.60 6.72
CA VAL A 101 4.12 -1.39 7.38
C VAL A 101 5.18 -0.47 7.95
N ARG A 102 5.60 -0.77 9.18
CA ARG A 102 6.73 -0.14 9.85
C ARG A 102 7.74 -1.22 10.21
N LEU A 103 8.85 -1.25 9.50
CA LEU A 103 9.90 -2.26 9.64
C LEU A 103 11.02 -1.70 10.52
N ASP A 104 11.37 -2.44 11.58
CA ASP A 104 12.42 -2.02 12.50
C ASP A 104 13.80 -2.06 11.83
N GLY A 105 14.77 -1.39 12.46
CA GLY A 105 16.15 -1.28 11.96
C GLY A 105 16.78 -2.64 11.64
N SER A 106 17.34 -2.76 10.43
CA SER A 106 17.98 -4.00 9.93
C SER A 106 17.08 -5.24 9.87
N ALA A 107 15.78 -5.11 10.14
CA ALA A 107 14.85 -6.23 10.05
C ALA A 107 14.49 -6.54 8.59
N MET A 108 13.95 -7.74 8.38
CA MET A 108 13.49 -8.21 7.07
C MET A 108 11.97 -8.41 7.08
N CYS A 109 11.30 -7.99 6.01
CA CYS A 109 9.97 -8.47 5.66
C CYS A 109 10.11 -9.73 4.80
N SER A 110 9.53 -10.83 5.30
CA SER A 110 9.57 -12.17 4.71
C SER A 110 9.18 -12.13 3.23
N PRO A 111 9.90 -12.85 2.34
CA PRO A 111 9.51 -12.95 0.94
C PRO A 111 8.05 -13.42 0.84
N GLY A 112 7.22 -12.68 0.12
CA GLY A 112 5.81 -12.99 0.01
C GLY A 112 5.17 -12.44 -1.26
N PHE A 113 3.96 -12.89 -1.53
CA PHE A 113 3.15 -12.46 -2.66
C PHE A 113 1.68 -12.35 -2.23
N SER A 114 0.85 -11.62 -2.98
CA SER A 114 -0.59 -11.56 -2.68
C SER A 114 -1.32 -12.75 -3.33
N CYS A 115 -2.13 -13.44 -2.53
CA CYS A 115 -2.80 -14.69 -2.91
C CYS A 115 -3.89 -14.47 -3.96
N ASP A 116 -4.56 -13.33 -3.89
CA ASP A 116 -5.58 -12.89 -4.84
C ASP A 116 -4.98 -12.29 -6.13
N SER A 117 -3.66 -12.44 -6.29
CA SER A 117 -2.92 -11.95 -7.44
C SER A 117 -3.08 -10.45 -7.64
N ALA A 118 -3.29 -9.67 -6.58
CA ALA A 118 -3.40 -8.23 -6.66
C ALA A 118 -2.04 -7.58 -6.98
N LEU A 119 -2.11 -6.44 -7.68
CA LEU A 119 -0.98 -5.56 -7.88
C LEU A 119 -0.84 -4.64 -6.67
N GLN A 120 0.40 -4.32 -6.28
CA GLN A 120 0.70 -3.43 -5.16
C GLN A 120 1.48 -2.22 -5.66
N VAL A 121 1.02 -1.02 -5.32
CA VAL A 121 1.75 0.23 -5.52
C VAL A 121 2.27 0.67 -4.15
N THR A 122 3.58 0.58 -3.94
CA THR A 122 4.20 0.80 -2.64
C THR A 122 5.01 2.09 -2.65
N TYR A 123 4.72 2.98 -1.70
CA TYR A 123 5.43 4.24 -1.49
C TYR A 123 6.18 4.21 -0.16
N ILE A 124 7.46 4.57 -0.19
CA ILE A 124 8.29 4.62 1.03
C ILE A 124 8.04 5.94 1.74
N VAL A 125 7.52 5.85 2.96
CA VAL A 125 7.11 7.00 3.77
C VAL A 125 8.27 7.50 4.62
N ARG A 126 9.03 6.58 5.24
CA ARG A 126 10.15 6.90 6.13
C ARG A 126 11.29 5.88 6.00
N GLY A 127 12.48 6.30 6.38
CA GLY A 127 13.66 5.43 6.39
C GLY A 127 14.11 5.01 4.99
N SER A 128 14.83 3.90 4.95
CA SER A 128 15.39 3.33 3.72
C SER A 128 15.73 1.85 3.86
N GLY A 129 15.95 1.19 2.74
CA GLY A 129 16.30 -0.22 2.73
C GLY A 129 16.44 -0.81 1.34
N ARG A 130 16.78 -2.10 1.28
CA ARG A 130 16.90 -2.87 0.05
C ARG A 130 15.61 -3.59 -0.24
N VAL A 131 15.16 -3.51 -1.49
CA VAL A 131 13.98 -4.19 -2.01
C VAL A 131 14.39 -5.09 -3.16
N GLN A 132 13.87 -6.32 -3.15
CA GLN A 132 13.95 -7.22 -4.28
C GLN A 132 12.56 -7.69 -4.69
N VAL A 133 12.31 -7.70 -6.01
CA VAL A 133 11.11 -8.29 -6.61
C VAL A 133 11.55 -9.36 -7.59
N VAL A 134 10.96 -10.55 -7.46
CA VAL A 134 11.25 -11.73 -8.27
C VAL A 134 9.99 -12.11 -9.05
N GLY A 135 10.14 -12.26 -10.37
CA GLY A 135 9.07 -12.68 -11.26
C GLY A 135 8.78 -14.18 -11.17
N PRO A 136 7.67 -14.64 -11.77
CA PRO A 136 7.27 -16.05 -11.75
C PRO A 136 8.25 -16.97 -12.48
N ASP A 137 9.14 -16.43 -13.32
CA ASP A 137 10.23 -17.17 -13.97
C ASP A 137 11.50 -17.29 -13.10
N GLY A 138 11.42 -16.84 -11.84
CA GLY A 138 12.54 -16.86 -10.89
C GLY A 138 13.58 -15.76 -11.13
N LYS A 139 13.36 -14.86 -12.10
CA LYS A 139 14.29 -13.75 -12.35
C LYS A 139 14.00 -12.57 -11.45
N ARG A 140 15.06 -11.94 -10.97
CA ARG A 140 14.97 -10.69 -10.23
C ARG A 140 14.64 -9.55 -11.20
N VAL A 141 13.42 -9.03 -11.11
CA VAL A 141 12.92 -7.94 -11.96
C VAL A 141 13.16 -6.57 -11.32
N LEU A 142 13.39 -6.53 -10.00
CA LEU A 142 13.84 -5.34 -9.29
C LEU A 142 14.87 -5.71 -8.24
N GLU A 143 15.94 -4.93 -8.18
CA GLU A 143 16.86 -4.85 -7.05
C GLU A 143 17.24 -3.39 -6.87
N ALA A 144 16.81 -2.79 -5.76
CA ALA A 144 17.02 -1.38 -5.52
C ALA A 144 17.20 -1.09 -4.04
N HIS A 145 17.98 -0.03 -3.76
CA HIS A 145 17.96 0.64 -2.48
C HIS A 145 16.98 1.81 -2.57
N LEU A 146 15.92 1.77 -1.75
CA LEU A 146 14.84 2.74 -1.77
C LEU A 146 14.84 3.53 -0.46
N LYS A 147 14.45 4.80 -0.53
CA LYS A 147 14.32 5.70 0.61
C LYS A 147 12.99 6.44 0.56
N ALA A 148 12.65 7.13 1.64
CA ALA A 148 11.48 8.00 1.71
C ALA A 148 11.33 8.88 0.45
N GLY A 149 10.12 8.90 -0.12
CA GLY A 149 9.83 9.58 -1.39
C GLY A 149 9.90 8.70 -2.63
N ASN A 150 10.45 7.48 -2.53
CA ASN A 150 10.44 6.54 -3.65
C ASN A 150 9.13 5.75 -3.73
N LEU A 151 8.75 5.40 -4.96
CA LEU A 151 7.60 4.56 -5.28
C LEU A 151 8.07 3.40 -6.16
N PHE A 152 7.55 2.21 -5.90
CA PHE A 152 7.73 1.05 -6.76
C PHE A 152 6.44 0.22 -6.84
N ILE A 153 6.36 -0.64 -7.84
CA ILE A 153 5.20 -1.50 -8.08
C ILE A 153 5.65 -2.95 -7.93
N VAL A 154 4.85 -3.75 -7.22
CA VAL A 154 4.95 -5.21 -7.22
C VAL A 154 3.87 -5.73 -8.18
N PRO A 155 4.24 -6.24 -9.37
CA PRO A 155 3.28 -6.80 -10.30
C PRO A 155 2.59 -8.05 -9.72
N ARG A 156 1.46 -8.41 -10.32
CA ARG A 156 0.75 -9.67 -10.01
C ARG A 156 1.72 -10.85 -10.12
N PHE A 157 1.56 -11.84 -9.24
CA PHE A 157 2.38 -13.07 -9.17
C PHE A 157 3.88 -12.89 -8.88
N CYS A 158 4.34 -11.66 -8.62
CA CYS A 158 5.72 -11.45 -8.20
C CYS A 158 5.87 -11.62 -6.69
N VAL A 159 7.03 -12.14 -6.28
CA VAL A 159 7.44 -12.23 -4.89
C VAL A 159 8.24 -10.98 -4.55
N VAL A 160 7.96 -10.36 -3.41
CA VAL A 160 8.69 -9.20 -2.90
C VAL A 160 9.25 -9.49 -1.51
N SER A 161 10.46 -9.00 -1.25
CA SER A 161 11.05 -8.94 0.09
C SER A 161 11.78 -7.62 0.28
N LYS A 162 11.86 -7.17 1.54
CA LYS A 162 12.52 -5.94 1.93
C LYS A 162 13.43 -6.18 3.13
N ILE A 163 14.57 -5.51 3.19
CA ILE A 163 15.44 -5.44 4.36
C ILE A 163 15.65 -3.96 4.68
N GLY A 164 15.28 -3.53 5.88
CA GLY A 164 15.48 -2.16 6.33
C GLY A 164 16.96 -1.86 6.55
N ASP A 165 17.35 -0.60 6.37
CA ASP A 165 18.62 -0.08 6.87
C ASP A 165 18.59 0.02 8.41
N PRO A 166 19.70 0.38 9.09
CA PRO A 166 19.73 0.49 10.56
C PRO A 166 18.65 1.38 11.18
N ASP A 167 18.17 2.40 10.47
CA ASP A 167 17.13 3.32 10.94
C ASP A 167 15.69 2.81 10.65
N GLY A 168 15.54 1.65 10.00
CA GLY A 168 14.26 1.06 9.64
C GLY A 168 13.69 1.59 8.32
N MET A 169 12.50 1.09 7.97
CA MET A 169 11.84 1.41 6.71
C MET A 169 10.31 1.31 6.85
N ASP A 170 9.61 2.40 6.56
CA ASP A 170 8.15 2.44 6.60
C ASP A 170 7.60 2.64 5.19
N TRP A 171 6.54 1.92 4.85
CA TRP A 171 5.87 2.09 3.57
C TRP A 171 4.37 1.97 3.68
N PHE A 172 3.70 2.63 2.73
CA PHE A 172 2.28 2.48 2.51
C PHE A 172 2.06 1.86 1.13
N SER A 173 1.26 0.79 1.05
CA SER A 173 0.91 0.16 -0.22
C SER A 173 -0.57 0.32 -0.52
N ILE A 174 -0.91 0.67 -1.77
CA ILE A 174 -2.26 0.53 -2.31
C ILE A 174 -2.32 -0.75 -3.12
N ILE A 175 -3.36 -1.55 -2.88
CA ILE A 175 -3.46 -2.92 -3.37
C ILE A 175 -4.76 -3.05 -4.15
N THR A 176 -4.72 -3.67 -5.33
CA THR A 176 -5.88 -3.77 -6.24
C THR A 176 -6.89 -4.85 -5.80
N THR A 177 -7.27 -4.83 -4.54
CA THR A 177 -8.23 -5.74 -3.89
C THR A 177 -8.66 -5.14 -2.56
N PRO A 178 -9.96 -5.11 -2.21
CA PRO A 178 -10.44 -4.48 -0.98
C PRO A 178 -10.12 -5.31 0.28
N ASN A 179 -9.72 -6.56 0.13
CA ASN A 179 -9.37 -7.45 1.24
C ASN A 179 -8.02 -8.14 0.97
N PRO A 180 -6.89 -7.42 1.12
CA PRO A 180 -5.57 -7.96 0.83
C PRO A 180 -5.26 -9.21 1.65
N ILE A 181 -4.83 -10.27 0.97
CA ILE A 181 -4.35 -11.50 1.61
C ILE A 181 -2.96 -11.81 1.07
N PHE A 182 -2.01 -11.98 1.99
CA PHE A 182 -0.62 -12.28 1.67
C PHE A 182 -0.24 -13.69 2.09
N THR A 183 0.59 -14.33 1.29
CA THR A 183 1.31 -15.56 1.69
C THR A 183 2.79 -15.24 1.82
N HIS A 184 3.41 -15.84 2.83
CA HIS A 184 4.84 -15.72 3.09
C HIS A 184 5.56 -17.03 2.72
N LEU A 185 6.76 -16.91 2.17
CA LEU A 185 7.62 -18.00 1.73
C LEU A 185 8.78 -18.25 2.71
N ALA A 186 8.72 -17.66 3.90
CA ALA A 186 9.56 -17.98 5.05
C ALA A 186 8.78 -17.66 6.33
N GLY A 187 9.22 -18.21 7.46
CA GLY A 187 8.52 -18.08 8.74
C GLY A 187 7.63 -19.28 9.08
N LYS A 188 7.02 -19.24 10.26
CA LYS A 188 6.28 -20.38 10.83
C LYS A 188 5.00 -20.72 10.05
N THR A 189 4.42 -19.74 9.36
CA THR A 189 3.23 -19.88 8.52
C THR A 189 3.57 -20.04 7.03
N SER A 190 4.85 -20.23 6.68
CA SER A 190 5.24 -20.37 5.28
C SER A 190 4.77 -21.69 4.67
N THR A 191 4.57 -21.67 3.34
CA THR A 191 4.19 -22.85 2.56
C THR A 191 5.14 -24.02 2.78
N TRP A 192 6.42 -23.76 3.00
CA TRP A 192 7.43 -24.78 3.29
C TRP A 192 7.15 -25.56 4.56
N LYS A 193 6.57 -24.92 5.60
CA LYS A 193 6.23 -25.59 6.87
C LYS A 193 5.04 -26.55 6.75
N ALA A 194 4.25 -26.42 5.69
CA ALA A 194 3.12 -27.31 5.41
C ALA A 194 3.54 -28.56 4.60
N LEU A 195 4.74 -28.57 4.01
CA LEU A 195 5.23 -29.70 3.21
C LEU A 195 5.95 -30.72 4.09
N SER A 196 5.86 -32.01 3.72
CA SER A 196 6.57 -33.06 4.43
C SER A 196 8.09 -32.99 4.17
N PRO A 197 8.92 -33.47 5.11
CA PRO A 197 10.37 -33.57 4.92
C PRO A 197 10.77 -34.23 3.60
N GLN A 198 10.09 -35.30 3.20
CA GLN A 198 10.39 -36.05 1.98
C GLN A 198 10.11 -35.21 0.72
N VAL A 199 9.04 -34.41 0.71
CA VAL A 199 8.74 -33.49 -0.39
C VAL A 199 9.81 -32.41 -0.49
N LEU A 200 10.22 -31.83 0.64
CA LEU A 200 11.28 -30.82 0.67
C LEU A 200 12.64 -31.37 0.21
N GLN A 201 13.01 -32.57 0.67
CA GLN A 201 14.24 -33.27 0.24
C GLN A 201 14.24 -33.52 -1.27
N ALA A 202 13.12 -33.99 -1.82
CA ALA A 202 12.98 -34.22 -3.25
C ALA A 202 12.99 -32.91 -4.05
N ALA A 203 12.25 -31.88 -3.61
CA ALA A 203 12.12 -30.61 -4.31
C ALA A 203 13.45 -29.83 -4.36
N PHE A 204 14.19 -29.78 -3.24
CA PHE A 204 15.48 -29.09 -3.18
C PHE A 204 16.67 -29.99 -3.53
N LYS A 205 16.46 -31.30 -3.69
CA LYS A 205 17.51 -32.31 -3.89
C LYS A 205 18.59 -32.24 -2.79
N VAL A 206 18.16 -32.28 -1.54
CA VAL A 206 19.02 -32.14 -0.35
C VAL A 206 18.96 -33.38 0.55
N SER A 207 19.98 -33.53 1.40
CA SER A 207 20.01 -34.59 2.41
C SER A 207 18.98 -34.35 3.53
N PRO A 208 18.59 -35.40 4.28
CA PRO A 208 17.73 -35.26 5.46
C PRO A 208 18.27 -34.27 6.51
N ASP A 209 19.58 -34.17 6.70
CA ASP A 209 20.17 -33.26 7.68
C ASP A 209 20.00 -31.79 7.27
N VAL A 210 20.13 -31.49 5.97
CA VAL A 210 19.92 -30.14 5.42
C VAL A 210 18.45 -29.75 5.50
N GLU A 211 17.54 -30.66 5.15
CA GLU A 211 16.11 -30.42 5.31
C GLU A 211 15.74 -30.21 6.78
N LYS A 212 16.22 -31.06 7.69
CA LYS A 212 15.96 -30.94 9.13
C LYS A 212 16.46 -29.60 9.66
N LEU A 213 17.64 -29.15 9.22
CA LEU A 213 18.15 -27.82 9.56
C LEU A 213 17.21 -26.72 9.05
N PHE A 214 16.84 -26.74 7.76
CA PHE A 214 15.93 -25.77 7.16
C PHE A 214 14.58 -25.71 7.91
N SER A 215 13.97 -26.87 8.14
CA SER A 215 12.69 -27.02 8.84
C SER A 215 12.76 -26.60 10.32
N SER A 216 13.93 -26.69 10.95
CA SER A 216 14.15 -26.24 12.34
C SER A 216 14.25 -24.73 12.52
N LYS A 217 14.51 -23.96 11.44
CA LYS A 217 14.67 -22.50 11.51
C LYS A 217 13.37 -21.75 11.28
N ARG A 218 13.28 -20.50 11.80
CA ARG A 218 12.14 -19.58 11.60
C ARG A 218 10.79 -20.20 11.99
N THR A 219 10.74 -20.78 13.19
CA THR A 219 9.54 -21.42 13.75
C THR A 219 8.73 -20.49 14.67
N ALA A 220 9.28 -19.35 15.08
CA ALA A 220 8.63 -18.39 15.97
C ALA A 220 8.06 -17.17 15.21
N GLU A 221 8.82 -16.64 14.25
CA GLU A 221 8.41 -15.45 13.49
C GLU A 221 7.58 -15.82 12.25
N GLU A 222 6.61 -14.97 11.91
CA GLU A 222 5.77 -15.14 10.72
C GLU A 222 6.26 -14.27 9.56
N ILE A 223 6.19 -12.95 9.73
CA ILE A 223 6.26 -11.99 8.62
C ILE A 223 7.48 -11.09 8.71
N PHE A 224 7.80 -10.60 9.91
CA PHE A 224 8.97 -9.77 10.14
C PHE A 224 10.04 -10.55 10.90
N PHE A 225 11.26 -10.48 10.40
CA PHE A 225 12.41 -11.15 10.98
C PHE A 225 13.35 -10.12 11.57
N PRO A 226 13.51 -10.09 12.91
CA PRO A 226 14.52 -9.25 13.54
C PRO A 226 15.92 -9.54 12.99
N PRO A 227 16.83 -8.55 13.04
CA PRO A 227 18.22 -8.76 12.64
C PRO A 227 18.84 -9.93 13.42
N PRO A 228 19.75 -10.70 12.80
CA PRO A 228 20.52 -11.70 13.54
C PRO A 228 21.33 -11.02 14.64
N ASN A 229 21.38 -11.65 15.82
CA ASN A 229 22.26 -11.24 16.92
C ASN A 229 23.74 -11.28 16.50
#